data_AF-A0AA50E0S3-F1
#
_entry.id   AF-A0AA50E0S3-F1
#
_cell.length_a   1.000
_cell.length_b   1.000
_cell.length_c   1.000
_cell.angle_alpha   90.00
_cell.angle_beta   90.00
_cell.angle_gamma   90.00
#
_symmetry.space_group_name_H-M   'P 1'
#
loop_
_entity.id
_entity.type
_entity.pdbx_description
1 polymer ?
#
loop_
_entity_poly.entity_id
_entity_poly.type
_entity_poly.pdbx_seq_one_letter_code
_entity_poly.pdbx_strand_id
1 'polypeptide(L)'
;MPNWGVLVERLDDRQVLYSHNENKFFIPASNAKIFTTAAALQRLGPNATVRSQPLRNWVMTTNKRSNNSYAELLLNTVGGPGAVKAAVAELGVNPQGFRVADGSGLSRNNAATPRSLVDTLQAMYRSSNSSLFVSSMPIAGQDGTLARRMKATTAQNNVFAKTGTLRG
;
A
#
# COMPACT_ATOMS: atom_id res chain seq x y z
N MET A 1 10.82 -8.55 -23.80
CA MET A 1 11.51 -7.71 -22.81
C MET A 1 10.83 -7.87 -21.46
N PRO A 2 11.56 -7.85 -20.33
CA PRO A 2 10.95 -8.04 -19.02
C PRO A 2 10.00 -6.87 -18.69
N ASN A 3 8.76 -7.16 -18.33
CA ASN A 3 7.70 -6.18 -18.08
C ASN A 3 7.62 -5.85 -16.58
N TRP A 4 8.55 -5.03 -16.09
CA TRP A 4 8.61 -4.61 -14.69
C TRP A 4 8.87 -3.10 -14.60
N GLY A 5 8.60 -2.54 -13.42
CA GLY A 5 8.90 -1.15 -13.10
C GLY A 5 9.37 -1.02 -11.67
N VAL A 6 10.20 -0.01 -11.42
CA VAL A 6 10.72 0.30 -10.11
C VAL A 6 10.96 1.79 -10.00
N LEU A 7 10.89 2.26 -8.77
CA LEU A 7 11.23 3.61 -8.42
C LEU A 7 11.80 3.61 -7.01
N VAL A 8 12.96 4.24 -6.85
CA VAL A 8 13.63 4.45 -5.58
C VAL A 8 13.85 5.93 -5.43
N GLU A 9 13.32 6.50 -4.36
CA GLU A 9 13.34 7.93 -4.10
C GLU A 9 13.66 8.19 -2.63
N ARG A 10 14.48 9.20 -2.37
CA ARG A 10 14.76 9.63 -1.00
C ARG A 10 13.55 10.31 -0.36
N LEU A 11 13.42 10.11 0.94
CA LEU A 11 12.25 10.57 1.70
C LEU A 11 12.32 12.05 2.09
N ASP A 12 13.51 12.60 2.23
CA ASP A 12 13.78 13.97 2.65
C ASP A 12 13.53 14.97 1.52
N ASP A 13 14.14 14.75 0.36
CA ASP A 13 14.18 15.73 -0.73
C ASP A 13 13.61 15.22 -2.06
N ARG A 14 13.06 14.00 -2.06
CA ARG A 14 12.51 13.35 -3.26
C ARG A 14 13.53 13.15 -4.38
N GLN A 15 14.83 13.10 -4.08
CA GLN A 15 15.82 12.73 -5.09
C GLN A 15 15.55 11.31 -5.57
N VAL A 16 15.33 11.17 -6.88
CA VAL A 16 15.24 9.86 -7.55
C VAL A 16 16.62 9.23 -7.58
N LEU A 17 16.80 8.13 -6.84
CA LEU A 17 18.03 7.35 -6.82
C LEU A 17 18.07 6.33 -7.96
N TYR A 18 16.91 5.80 -8.34
CA TYR A 18 16.77 4.88 -9.45
C TYR A 18 15.34 4.88 -9.98
N SER A 19 15.16 4.86 -11.29
CA SER A 19 13.84 4.67 -11.89
C SER A 19 13.91 3.81 -13.15
N HIS A 20 12.87 3.00 -13.34
CA HIS A 20 12.62 2.27 -14.56
C HIS A 20 11.12 2.09 -14.73
N ASN A 21 10.54 2.57 -15.83
CA ASN A 21 9.11 2.50 -16.09
C ASN A 21 8.25 3.07 -14.94
N GLU A 22 8.71 4.10 -14.25
CA GLU A 22 8.08 4.59 -13.01
C GLU A 22 6.66 5.16 -13.24
N ASN A 23 6.35 5.60 -14.46
CA ASN A 23 5.04 6.09 -14.87
C ASN A 23 4.24 5.08 -15.71
N LYS A 24 4.76 3.86 -15.92
CA LYS A 24 4.04 2.81 -16.66
C LYS A 24 3.06 2.09 -15.73
N PHE A 25 1.89 1.73 -16.25
CA PHE A 25 0.91 0.96 -15.49
C PHE A 25 1.26 -0.53 -15.42
N PHE A 26 1.08 -1.09 -14.24
CA PHE A 26 1.14 -2.52 -13.97
C PHE A 26 -0.06 -2.96 -13.16
N ILE A 27 -0.40 -4.26 -13.21
CA ILE A 27 -1.35 -4.85 -12.26
C ILE A 27 -0.60 -4.98 -10.92
N PRO A 28 -0.99 -4.26 -9.86
CA PRO A 28 -0.18 -4.11 -8.66
C PRO A 28 -0.22 -5.34 -7.73
N ALA A 29 -1.09 -6.32 -8.00
CA ALA A 29 -1.38 -7.40 -7.06
C ALA A 29 -1.74 -6.82 -5.67
N SER A 30 -1.37 -7.52 -4.59
CA SER A 30 -1.57 -7.05 -3.22
C SER A 30 -0.88 -5.72 -2.83
N ASN A 31 -0.09 -5.09 -3.72
CA ASN A 31 0.35 -3.71 -3.48
C ASN A 31 -0.82 -2.73 -3.58
N ALA A 32 -1.95 -3.09 -4.20
CA ALA A 32 -3.18 -2.28 -4.19
C ALA A 32 -3.67 -1.96 -2.76
N LYS A 33 -3.38 -2.85 -1.80
CA LYS A 33 -3.73 -2.67 -0.38
C LYS A 33 -3.08 -1.43 0.25
N ILE A 34 -1.99 -0.91 -0.35
CA ILE A 34 -1.39 0.37 0.04
C ILE A 34 -2.41 1.50 -0.14
N PHE A 35 -3.06 1.59 -1.30
CA PHE A 35 -4.09 2.60 -1.56
C PHE A 35 -5.30 2.41 -0.65
N THR A 36 -5.79 1.18 -0.51
CA THR A 36 -6.97 0.87 0.30
C THR A 36 -6.77 1.21 1.78
N THR A 37 -5.63 0.84 2.35
CA THR A 37 -5.33 1.12 3.77
C THR A 37 -4.99 2.59 4.01
N ALA A 38 -4.31 3.26 3.07
CA ALA A 38 -4.09 4.70 3.12
C ALA A 38 -5.42 5.47 3.12
N ALA A 39 -6.33 5.13 2.19
CA ALA A 39 -7.66 5.74 2.11
C ALA A 39 -8.49 5.54 3.39
N ALA A 40 -8.46 4.33 3.95
CA ALA A 40 -9.19 4.02 5.18
C ALA A 40 -8.68 4.87 6.36
N LEU A 41 -7.36 4.96 6.54
CA LEU A 41 -6.76 5.78 7.58
C LEU A 41 -7.03 7.27 7.38
N GLN A 42 -6.94 7.76 6.14
CA GLN A 42 -7.19 9.15 5.80
C GLN A 42 -8.63 9.58 6.09
N ARG A 43 -9.61 8.75 5.73
CA ARG A 43 -11.04 9.11 5.86
C ARG A 43 -11.65 8.83 7.21
N LEU A 44 -11.28 7.72 7.83
CA LEU A 44 -11.97 7.22 9.02
C LEU A 44 -11.15 7.47 10.29
N GLY A 45 -9.83 7.55 10.16
CA GLY A 45 -8.92 7.64 11.30
C GLY A 45 -8.75 6.31 12.06
N PRO A 46 -7.64 6.15 12.79
CA PRO A 46 -7.20 4.86 13.33
C PRO A 46 -8.08 4.29 14.44
N ASN A 47 -8.92 5.14 15.05
CA ASN A 47 -9.80 4.79 16.16
C ASN A 47 -11.25 4.58 15.74
N ALA A 48 -11.59 4.79 14.46
CA ALA A 48 -12.92 4.45 13.96
C ALA A 48 -13.21 2.95 14.14
N THR A 49 -14.45 2.62 14.47
CA THR A 49 -14.89 1.24 14.66
C THR A 49 -15.39 0.66 13.35
N VAL A 50 -14.80 -0.48 12.95
CA VAL A 50 -15.24 -1.29 11.81
C VAL A 50 -15.56 -2.68 12.33
N ARG A 51 -16.82 -3.12 12.18
CA ARG A 51 -17.34 -4.40 12.72
C ARG A 51 -16.85 -4.69 14.15
N SER A 52 -17.07 -3.71 15.04
CA SER A 52 -16.74 -3.79 16.47
C SER A 52 -15.25 -3.86 16.83
N GLN A 53 -14.34 -3.63 15.87
CA GLN A 53 -12.91 -3.52 16.13
C GLN A 53 -12.36 -2.17 15.65
N PRO A 54 -11.34 -1.60 16.30
CA PRO A 54 -10.75 -0.36 15.84
C PRO A 54 -10.05 -0.56 14.50
N LEU A 55 -10.11 0.45 13.62
CA LEU A 55 -9.59 0.41 12.25
C LEU A 55 -8.13 -0.03 12.19
N ARG A 56 -7.32 0.36 13.18
CA ARG A 56 -5.92 -0.09 13.30
C ARG A 56 -5.76 -1.61 13.17
N ASN A 57 -6.65 -2.41 13.74
CA ASN A 57 -6.55 -3.87 13.69
C ASN A 57 -6.83 -4.41 12.28
N TRP A 58 -7.77 -3.78 11.58
CA TRP A 58 -8.09 -4.08 10.19
C TRP A 58 -6.92 -3.74 9.26
N VAL A 59 -6.31 -2.58 9.44
CA VAL A 59 -5.15 -2.13 8.65
C VAL A 59 -3.94 -3.04 8.91
N MET A 60 -3.63 -3.33 10.17
CA MET A 60 -2.55 -4.25 10.56
C MET A 60 -2.74 -5.63 9.92
N THR A 61 -3.93 -6.21 10.03
CA THR A 61 -4.22 -7.53 9.46
C THR A 61 -4.16 -7.52 7.93
N THR A 62 -4.69 -6.48 7.30
CA THR A 62 -4.67 -6.29 5.84
C THR A 62 -3.25 -6.30 5.30
N ASN A 63 -2.33 -5.53 5.92
CA ASN A 63 -0.97 -5.38 5.43
C ASN A 63 -0.05 -6.53 5.87
N LYS A 64 -0.04 -6.90 7.16
CA LYS A 64 0.83 -7.96 7.70
C LYS A 64 0.52 -9.33 7.11
N ARG A 65 -0.77 -9.70 7.04
CA ARG A 65 -1.21 -11.01 6.54
C ARG A 65 -1.57 -10.99 5.06
N SER A 66 -1.57 -9.82 4.43
CA SER A 66 -2.04 -9.64 3.04
C SER A 66 -3.47 -10.16 2.84
N ASN A 67 -4.34 -10.02 3.85
CA ASN A 67 -5.67 -10.62 3.87
C ASN A 67 -6.60 -9.93 2.86
N ASN A 68 -7.13 -10.70 1.91
CA ASN A 68 -7.97 -10.18 0.83
C ASN A 68 -9.35 -9.74 1.35
N SER A 69 -10.02 -10.55 2.15
CA SER A 69 -11.37 -10.24 2.66
C SER A 69 -11.38 -8.99 3.54
N TYR A 70 -10.31 -8.75 4.30
CA TYR A 70 -10.16 -7.52 5.08
C TYR A 70 -9.99 -6.30 4.16
N ALA A 71 -9.20 -6.44 3.10
CA ALA A 71 -8.99 -5.36 2.14
C ALA A 71 -10.29 -5.00 1.40
N GLU A 72 -11.09 -5.99 0.98
CA GLU A 72 -12.39 -5.75 0.35
C GLU A 72 -13.38 -5.08 1.32
N LEU A 73 -13.40 -5.51 2.59
CA LEU A 73 -14.24 -4.86 3.59
C LEU A 73 -13.81 -3.41 3.81
N LEU A 74 -12.50 -3.13 3.90
CA LEU A 74 -11.99 -1.77 4.06
C LEU A 74 -12.35 -0.89 2.86
N LEU A 75 -12.21 -1.40 1.63
CA LEU A 75 -12.65 -0.69 0.43
C LEU A 75 -14.14 -0.33 0.51
N ASN A 76 -15.00 -1.29 0.88
CA ASN A 76 -16.44 -1.05 1.01
C ASN A 76 -16.75 -0.06 2.13
N THR A 77 -16.06 -0.17 3.28
CA THR A 77 -16.24 0.71 4.44
C THR A 77 -15.84 2.16 4.12
N VAL A 78 -14.82 2.34 3.27
CA VAL A 78 -14.41 3.66 2.77
C VAL A 78 -15.45 4.28 1.82
N GLY A 79 -16.35 3.48 1.23
CA GLY A 79 -17.34 3.93 0.25
C GLY A 79 -17.03 3.49 -1.20
N GLY A 80 -16.19 2.47 -1.38
CA GLY A 80 -15.89 1.87 -2.68
C GLY A 80 -14.72 2.51 -3.44
N PRO A 81 -14.50 2.11 -4.71
CA PRO A 81 -13.31 2.49 -5.46
C PRO A 81 -13.15 3.99 -5.69
N GLY A 82 -14.24 4.70 -6.00
CA GLY A 82 -14.22 6.16 -6.18
C GLY A 82 -13.84 6.91 -4.90
N ALA A 83 -14.32 6.42 -3.76
CA ALA A 83 -13.98 6.95 -2.45
C ALA A 83 -12.51 6.73 -2.08
N VAL A 84 -11.94 5.55 -2.39
CA VAL A 84 -10.50 5.28 -2.24
C VAL A 84 -9.68 6.22 -3.11
N LYS A 85 -10.07 6.41 -4.38
CA LYS A 85 -9.38 7.32 -5.30
C LYS A 85 -9.40 8.76 -4.79
N ALA A 86 -10.54 9.25 -4.31
CA ALA A 86 -10.68 10.60 -3.75
C ALA A 86 -9.81 10.78 -2.49
N ALA A 87 -9.89 9.85 -1.53
CA ALA A 87 -9.10 9.92 -0.29
C ALA A 87 -7.58 9.93 -0.53
N VAL A 88 -7.11 9.12 -1.48
CA VAL A 88 -5.69 9.09 -1.85
C VAL A 88 -5.28 10.36 -2.61
N ALA A 89 -6.19 10.96 -3.39
CA ALA A 89 -5.95 12.25 -4.03
C ALA A 89 -5.87 13.41 -3.02
N GLU A 90 -6.68 13.38 -1.96
CA GLU A 90 -6.62 14.34 -0.84
C GLU A 90 -5.26 14.30 -0.11
N LEU A 91 -4.54 13.16 -0.16
CA LEU A 91 -3.16 13.02 0.33
C LEU A 91 -2.11 13.62 -0.61
N GLY A 92 -2.51 14.18 -1.76
CA GLY A 92 -1.62 14.78 -2.76
C GLY A 92 -1.07 13.79 -3.79
N VAL A 93 -1.61 12.59 -3.90
CA VAL A 93 -1.21 11.59 -4.91
C VAL A 93 -2.00 11.80 -6.19
N ASN A 94 -1.35 11.75 -7.35
CA ASN A 94 -2.04 11.92 -8.63
C ASN A 94 -3.12 10.83 -8.84
N PRO A 95 -4.42 11.19 -8.90
CA PRO A 95 -5.52 10.24 -9.06
C PRO A 95 -5.50 9.52 -10.42
N GLN A 96 -4.75 10.01 -11.40
CA GLN A 96 -4.57 9.34 -12.69
C GLN A 96 -3.43 8.32 -12.68
N GLY A 97 -2.60 8.28 -11.63
CA GLY A 97 -1.47 7.34 -11.54
C GLY A 97 -1.87 5.92 -11.12
N PHE A 98 -3.13 5.69 -10.74
CA PHE A 98 -3.64 4.41 -10.29
C PHE A 98 -5.14 4.24 -10.52
N ARG A 99 -5.60 2.99 -10.51
CA ARG A 99 -6.99 2.57 -10.54
C ARG A 99 -7.15 1.40 -9.57
N VAL A 100 -8.01 1.60 -8.58
CA VAL A 100 -8.48 0.55 -7.68
C VAL A 100 -9.81 0.06 -8.25
N ALA A 101 -9.92 -1.25 -8.49
CA ALA A 101 -11.15 -1.92 -8.89
C ALA A 101 -11.67 -2.82 -7.76
N ASP A 102 -10.76 -3.39 -6.96
CA ASP A 102 -11.05 -4.12 -5.74
C ASP A 102 -10.02 -3.77 -4.65
N GLY A 103 -10.33 -4.09 -3.39
CA GLY A 103 -9.46 -3.70 -2.27
C GLY A 103 -8.22 -4.57 -2.16
N SER A 104 -8.31 -5.82 -2.61
CA SER A 104 -7.31 -6.86 -2.44
C SER A 104 -6.18 -6.82 -3.47
N GLY A 105 -6.43 -6.28 -4.66
CA GLY A 105 -5.49 -6.30 -5.76
C GLY A 105 -5.58 -7.52 -6.69
N LEU A 106 -6.62 -8.34 -6.58
CA LEU A 106 -6.78 -9.56 -7.40
C LEU A 106 -7.36 -9.25 -8.79
N SER A 107 -8.19 -8.22 -8.89
CA SER A 107 -8.79 -7.81 -10.14
C SER A 107 -7.74 -7.37 -11.15
N ARG A 108 -7.84 -7.89 -12.37
CA ARG A 108 -7.04 -7.45 -13.54
C ARG A 108 -7.35 -6.00 -13.94
N ASN A 109 -8.42 -5.43 -13.40
CA ASN A 109 -8.78 -4.03 -13.54
C ASN A 109 -8.08 -3.13 -12.51
N ASN A 110 -7.30 -3.67 -11.58
CA ASN A 110 -6.39 -2.83 -10.82
C ASN A 110 -5.19 -2.44 -11.69
N ALA A 111 -4.80 -1.16 -11.61
CA ALA A 111 -3.61 -0.67 -12.27
C ALA A 111 -2.92 0.36 -11.38
N ALA A 112 -1.59 0.35 -11.33
CA ALA A 112 -0.84 1.37 -10.63
C ALA A 112 0.52 1.59 -11.31
N THR A 113 0.99 2.82 -11.21
CA THR A 113 2.37 3.19 -11.57
C THR A 113 3.27 3.07 -10.34
N PRO A 114 4.56 2.68 -10.48
CA PRO A 114 5.51 2.75 -9.37
C PRO A 114 5.52 4.12 -8.68
N ARG A 115 5.43 5.20 -9.46
CA ARG A 115 5.26 6.59 -8.99
C ARG A 115 4.09 6.74 -8.03
N SER A 116 2.89 6.31 -8.40
CA SER A 116 1.71 6.41 -7.53
C SER A 116 1.85 5.64 -6.21
N LEU A 117 2.52 4.48 -6.23
CA LEU A 117 2.79 3.70 -5.02
C LEU A 117 3.76 4.45 -4.10
N VAL A 118 4.88 4.95 -4.64
CA VAL A 118 5.88 5.71 -3.88
C VAL A 118 5.29 7.00 -3.32
N ASP A 119 4.51 7.73 -4.12
CA ASP A 119 3.85 8.96 -3.66
C ASP A 119 2.87 8.67 -2.51
N THR A 120 2.12 7.56 -2.58
CA THR A 120 1.22 7.15 -1.48
C THR A 120 1.99 6.76 -0.22
N LEU A 121 3.09 6.01 -0.36
CA LEU A 121 3.95 5.65 0.77
C LEU A 121 4.52 6.90 1.45
N GLN A 122 5.02 7.87 0.68
CA GLN A 122 5.54 9.13 1.22
C GLN A 122 4.46 10.00 1.86
N ALA A 123 3.28 10.10 1.23
CA ALA A 123 2.18 10.87 1.79
C ALA A 123 1.74 10.31 3.14
N MET A 124 1.61 8.98 3.25
CA MET A 124 1.31 8.33 4.52
C MET A 124 2.43 8.51 5.54
N TYR A 125 3.69 8.42 5.13
CA TYR A 125 4.84 8.64 6.02
C TYR A 125 4.86 10.06 6.62
N ARG A 126 4.41 11.07 5.88
CA ARG A 126 4.33 12.47 6.34
C ARG A 126 3.02 12.81 7.06
N SER A 127 2.03 11.92 7.01
CA SER A 127 0.72 12.13 7.65
C SER A 127 0.75 11.89 9.17
N SER A 128 -0.29 12.35 9.87
CA SER A 128 -0.52 12.02 11.28
C SER A 128 -0.71 10.50 11.54
N ASN A 129 -0.99 9.73 10.49
CA ASN A 129 -1.16 8.27 10.54
C ASN A 129 0.16 7.48 10.32
N SER A 130 1.30 8.17 10.17
CA SER A 130 2.59 7.56 9.80
C SER A 130 2.98 6.37 10.66
N SER A 131 2.97 6.52 11.99
CA SER A 131 3.38 5.46 12.93
C SER A 131 2.57 4.17 12.74
N LEU A 132 1.24 4.28 12.63
CA LEU A 132 0.38 3.12 12.39
C LEU A 132 0.58 2.54 10.99
N PHE A 133 0.66 3.38 9.97
CA PHE A 133 0.79 2.91 8.59
C PHE A 133 2.11 2.15 8.38
N VAL A 134 3.24 2.70 8.83
CA VAL A 134 4.56 2.07 8.76
C VAL A 134 4.57 0.78 9.57
N SER A 135 4.09 0.80 10.82
CA SER A 135 4.06 -0.41 11.67
C SER A 135 3.13 -1.51 11.13
N SER A 136 2.16 -1.18 10.27
CA SER A 136 1.31 -2.17 9.59
C SER A 136 2.01 -2.95 8.48
N MET A 137 3.13 -2.44 7.94
CA MET A 137 3.86 -3.12 6.88
C MET A 137 4.71 -4.27 7.44
N PRO A 138 4.73 -5.46 6.79
CA PRO A 138 5.65 -6.54 7.14
C PRO A 138 7.11 -6.07 7.23
N ILE A 139 7.85 -6.58 8.22
CA ILE A 139 9.27 -6.29 8.42
C ILE A 139 10.09 -7.48 7.92
N ALA A 140 11.09 -7.19 7.07
CA ALA A 140 12.02 -8.18 6.54
C ALA A 140 12.67 -9.03 7.63
N GLY A 141 12.51 -10.34 7.53
CA GLY A 141 13.07 -11.33 8.46
C GLY A 141 12.39 -11.43 9.81
N GLN A 142 11.36 -10.62 10.10
CA GLN A 142 10.67 -10.63 11.40
C GLN A 142 9.22 -11.12 11.30
N ASP A 143 8.37 -10.51 10.48
CA ASP A 143 6.93 -10.76 10.55
C ASP A 143 6.18 -10.71 9.21
N GLY A 144 4.88 -11.01 9.28
CA GLY A 144 3.97 -10.99 8.14
C GLY A 144 4.47 -11.82 6.96
N THR A 145 4.23 -11.32 5.75
CA THR A 145 4.67 -11.97 4.51
C THR A 145 6.19 -11.96 4.28
N LEU A 146 6.96 -11.23 5.10
CA LEU A 146 8.41 -11.12 4.98
C LEU A 146 9.18 -11.87 6.08
N ALA A 147 8.49 -12.54 7.01
CA ALA A 147 9.10 -13.21 8.17
C ALA A 147 10.22 -14.21 7.82
N ARG A 148 10.18 -14.81 6.62
CA ARG A 148 11.18 -15.77 6.12
C ARG A 148 12.04 -15.24 4.98
N ARG A 149 11.90 -13.96 4.60
CA ARG A 149 12.60 -13.35 3.45
C ARG A 149 13.68 -12.39 3.93
N MET A 150 14.74 -12.24 3.13
CA MET A 150 15.82 -11.26 3.34
C MET A 150 16.57 -11.41 4.68
N LYS A 151 16.56 -12.62 5.28
CA LYS A 151 17.35 -12.93 6.47
C LYS A 151 18.85 -12.93 6.15
N ALA A 152 19.67 -12.54 7.13
CA ALA A 152 21.12 -12.41 6.99
C ALA A 152 21.55 -11.46 5.85
N THR A 153 20.74 -10.42 5.60
CA THR A 153 21.08 -9.33 4.66
C THR A 153 20.92 -7.99 5.36
N THR A 154 21.46 -6.91 4.76
CA THR A 154 21.25 -5.54 5.25
C THR A 154 19.79 -5.11 5.27
N ALA A 155 18.90 -5.78 4.53
CA ALA A 155 17.47 -5.49 4.53
C ALA A 155 16.74 -6.02 5.77
N GLN A 156 17.28 -7.04 6.46
CA GLN A 156 16.66 -7.58 7.66
C GLN A 156 16.48 -6.47 8.71
N ASN A 157 15.30 -6.38 9.31
CA ASN A 157 14.90 -5.33 10.27
C ASN A 157 14.84 -3.90 9.70
N ASN A 158 15.36 -3.64 8.50
CA ASN A 158 15.42 -2.31 7.89
C ASN A 158 14.35 -2.09 6.81
N VAL A 159 13.85 -3.16 6.18
CA VAL A 159 12.81 -3.07 5.14
C VAL A 159 11.42 -3.35 5.70
N PHE A 160 10.55 -2.36 5.57
CA PHE A 160 9.12 -2.41 5.84
C PHE A 160 8.40 -2.37 4.50
N ALA A 161 7.77 -3.47 4.09
CA ALA A 161 7.22 -3.54 2.74
C ALA A 161 5.97 -4.41 2.61
N LYS A 162 5.09 -3.99 1.70
CA LYS A 162 3.99 -4.79 1.21
C LYS A 162 4.47 -5.68 0.07
N THR A 163 4.12 -6.97 0.15
CA THR A 163 4.36 -7.93 -0.93
C THR A 163 3.15 -8.04 -1.86
N GLY A 164 3.42 -8.35 -3.13
CA GLY A 164 2.44 -8.68 -4.15
C GLY A 164 2.83 -9.94 -4.91
N THR A 165 1.86 -10.80 -5.20
CA THR A 165 2.05 -11.95 -6.09
C THR A 165 0.75 -12.15 -6.85
N LEU A 166 0.83 -12.17 -8.18
CA LEU A 166 -0.26 -12.65 -9.03
C LEU A 166 0.06 -14.11 -9.35
N ARG A 167 -0.89 -15.01 -9.10
CA ARG A 167 -0.82 -16.34 -9.68
C ARG A 167 -1.35 -16.21 -11.11
N GLY A 168 -0.47 -16.48 -12.07
CA GLY A 168 -0.81 -16.61 -13.49
C GLY A 168 -1.23 -18.03 -13.78
#